data_AF-A6GA51-F1
#
_entry.id   AF-A6GA51-F1
#
_cell.length_a   1.000
_cell.length_b   1.000
_cell.length_c   1.000
_cell.angle_alpha   90.00
_cell.angle_beta   90.00
_cell.angle_gamma   90.00
#
_symmetry.space_group_name_H-M   'P 1'
#
loop_
_entity.id
_entity.type
_entity.pdbx_description
1 polymer ?
#
loop_
_entity_poly.entity_id
_entity_poly.type
_entity_poly.pdbx_seq_one_letter_code
_entity_poly.pdbx_strand_id
1 'polypeptide(L)'
;MTTRRSRHPRNAAGDFYVTQGCCTACGVPESVCPSLFDSGADGHCFVSRQPSTPTQVDGMLRVLRTQELDCVRYAGREPELLKRLSEAGESGLCDARPIPPATLVERVRVVVGAQGGAGLTVEGEARALRSGLLRLLDERGRGTGIELGPSGASFRVSWFEAVFHLVEVRALGDAEGKLEVLHEGPVGLSDLIDDYLRARGGLSIEWTTRSGSHGAARPW
;
A
#
# COMPACT_ATOMS: atom_id res chain seq x y z
N MET A 1 -1.83 -1.34 -30.41
CA MET A 1 -3.04 -2.13 -30.10
C MET A 1 -2.88 -2.68 -28.70
N THR A 2 -3.66 -2.21 -27.72
CA THR A 2 -3.68 -2.81 -26.37
C THR A 2 -4.34 -4.18 -26.48
N THR A 3 -3.58 -5.26 -26.29
CA THR A 3 -4.13 -6.61 -26.19
C THR A 3 -5.08 -6.63 -25.00
N ARG A 4 -6.38 -6.75 -25.30
CA ARG A 4 -7.42 -6.89 -24.26
C ARG A 4 -7.15 -8.19 -23.53
N ARG A 5 -6.69 -8.10 -22.28
CA ARG A 5 -6.43 -9.29 -21.45
C ARG A 5 -7.74 -10.03 -21.20
N SER A 6 -7.67 -11.36 -21.19
CA SER A 6 -8.84 -12.19 -20.87
C SER A 6 -9.22 -11.99 -19.41
N ARG A 7 -10.52 -11.85 -19.14
CA ARG A 7 -11.05 -11.62 -17.80
C ARG A 7 -11.42 -12.94 -17.16
N HIS A 8 -11.23 -13.05 -15.84
CA HIS A 8 -11.77 -14.18 -15.12
C HIS A 8 -13.29 -14.28 -15.30
N PRO A 9 -13.85 -15.46 -15.65
CA PRO A 9 -15.26 -15.59 -16.05
C PRO A 9 -16.24 -15.27 -14.91
N ARG A 10 -15.78 -15.37 -13.66
CA ARG A 10 -16.57 -15.02 -12.47
C ARG A 10 -16.52 -13.55 -12.07
N ASN A 11 -15.71 -12.73 -12.74
CA ASN A 11 -15.72 -11.29 -12.45
C ASN A 11 -17.12 -10.72 -12.69
N ALA A 12 -17.59 -9.89 -11.77
CA ALA A 12 -18.74 -9.03 -11.98
C ALA A 12 -18.50 -8.15 -13.22
N ALA A 13 -19.56 -7.94 -14.00
CA ALA A 13 -19.51 -7.03 -15.13
C ALA A 13 -19.13 -5.61 -14.68
N GLY A 14 -18.14 -5.00 -15.32
CA GLY A 14 -17.70 -3.63 -15.03
C GLY A 14 -16.24 -3.38 -15.38
N ASP A 15 -15.67 -2.31 -14.81
CA ASP A 15 -14.37 -1.80 -15.21
C ASP A 15 -13.21 -2.44 -14.46
N PHE A 16 -13.41 -2.80 -13.20
CA PHE A 16 -12.39 -3.54 -12.44
C PHE A 16 -12.53 -5.04 -12.67
N TYR A 17 -11.40 -5.73 -12.81
CA TYR A 17 -11.41 -7.18 -13.05
C TYR A 17 -10.10 -7.84 -12.63
N VAL A 18 -10.18 -9.15 -12.32
CA VAL A 18 -9.00 -10.03 -12.25
C VAL A 18 -8.75 -10.67 -13.62
N THR A 19 -7.50 -10.64 -14.08
CA THR A 19 -7.06 -11.28 -15.33
C THR A 19 -7.15 -12.81 -15.22
N GLN A 20 -7.69 -13.46 -16.24
CA GLN A 20 -7.81 -14.93 -16.29
C GLN A 20 -6.43 -15.58 -16.20
N GLY A 21 -6.29 -16.56 -15.30
CA GLY A 21 -5.06 -17.34 -15.13
C GLY A 21 -3.89 -16.58 -14.49
N CYS A 22 -4.10 -15.35 -14.01
CA CYS A 22 -3.04 -14.58 -13.34
C CYS A 22 -2.97 -14.85 -11.83
N CYS A 23 -4.13 -15.04 -11.19
CA CYS A 23 -4.19 -15.19 -9.74
C CYS A 23 -3.35 -16.38 -9.25
N THR A 24 -2.55 -16.14 -8.21
CA THR A 24 -1.70 -17.11 -7.50
C THR A 24 -2.19 -17.38 -6.07
N ALA A 25 -3.43 -17.03 -5.76
CA ALA A 25 -4.02 -17.13 -4.42
C ALA A 25 -3.23 -16.38 -3.33
N CYS A 26 -2.64 -15.22 -3.66
CA CYS A 26 -1.93 -14.37 -2.67
C CYS A 26 -2.87 -13.81 -1.58
N GLY A 27 -4.18 -13.78 -1.86
CA GLY A 27 -5.24 -13.31 -0.99
C GLY A 27 -5.23 -11.81 -0.65
N VAL A 28 -4.33 -11.02 -1.27
CA VAL A 28 -4.23 -9.56 -1.06
C VAL A 28 -5.56 -8.86 -1.33
N PRO A 29 -6.28 -9.14 -2.44
CA PRO A 29 -7.55 -8.47 -2.72
C PRO A 29 -8.61 -8.69 -1.64
N GLU A 30 -8.73 -9.91 -1.11
CA GLU A 30 -9.67 -10.27 -0.06
C GLU A 30 -9.31 -9.66 1.28
N SER A 31 -8.02 -9.50 1.58
CA SER A 31 -7.56 -8.84 2.80
C SER A 31 -7.79 -7.33 2.77
N VAL A 32 -7.60 -6.70 1.61
CA VAL A 32 -7.67 -5.24 1.47
C VAL A 32 -9.09 -4.76 1.20
N CYS A 33 -9.88 -5.49 0.42
CA CYS A 33 -11.25 -5.12 0.07
C CYS A 33 -12.20 -6.33 0.03
N PRO A 34 -12.46 -7.00 1.18
CA PRO A 34 -13.21 -8.26 1.24
C PRO A 34 -14.64 -8.16 0.70
N SER A 35 -15.22 -6.96 0.67
CA SER A 35 -16.59 -6.76 0.17
C SER A 35 -16.74 -6.81 -1.35
N LEU A 36 -15.63 -6.71 -2.10
CA LEU A 36 -15.63 -6.63 -3.57
C LEU A 36 -14.89 -7.80 -4.23
N PHE A 37 -14.15 -8.58 -3.46
CA PHE A 37 -13.43 -9.76 -3.92
C PHE A 37 -13.97 -11.02 -3.25
N ASP A 38 -13.92 -12.11 -3.99
CA ASP A 38 -14.22 -13.44 -3.47
C ASP A 38 -13.28 -14.44 -4.15
N SER A 39 -13.15 -15.62 -3.56
CA SER A 39 -12.30 -16.70 -4.04
C SER A 39 -13.13 -17.88 -4.53
N GLY A 40 -12.78 -18.41 -5.69
CA GLY A 40 -13.45 -19.58 -6.24
C GLY A 40 -13.14 -20.87 -5.48
N ALA A 41 -13.84 -21.95 -5.80
CA ALA A 41 -13.54 -23.28 -5.25
C ALA A 41 -12.14 -23.78 -5.66
N ASP A 42 -11.59 -23.21 -6.74
CA ASP A 42 -10.22 -23.39 -7.25
C ASP A 42 -9.20 -22.47 -6.55
N GLY A 43 -9.62 -21.63 -5.60
CA GLY A 43 -8.75 -20.68 -4.90
C GLY A 43 -8.37 -19.44 -5.73
N HIS A 44 -8.92 -19.26 -6.93
CA HIS A 44 -8.68 -18.08 -7.74
C HIS A 44 -9.59 -16.93 -7.31
N CYS A 45 -8.99 -15.79 -6.97
CA CYS A 45 -9.73 -14.59 -6.64
C CYS A 45 -10.37 -13.96 -7.89
N PHE A 46 -11.52 -13.32 -7.71
CA PHE A 46 -12.22 -12.56 -8.73
C PHE A 46 -12.92 -11.35 -8.12
N VAL A 47 -13.20 -10.33 -8.93
CA VAL A 47 -14.02 -9.20 -8.51
C VAL A 47 -15.46 -9.69 -8.42
N SER A 48 -15.99 -9.95 -7.23
CA SER A 48 -17.36 -10.44 -7.03
C SER A 48 -18.40 -9.33 -7.17
N ARG A 49 -17.99 -8.07 -7.01
CA ARG A 49 -18.84 -6.88 -7.16
C ARG A 49 -18.02 -5.67 -7.58
N GLN A 50 -18.58 -4.81 -8.43
CA GLN A 50 -17.98 -3.52 -8.73
C GLN A 50 -18.19 -2.53 -7.57
N PRO A 51 -17.27 -1.58 -7.36
CA PRO A 51 -17.47 -0.55 -6.35
C PRO A 51 -18.67 0.34 -6.72
N SER A 52 -19.48 0.67 -5.73
CA SER A 52 -20.64 1.57 -5.85
C SER A 52 -20.58 2.78 -4.92
N THR A 53 -19.53 2.88 -4.10
CA THR A 53 -19.29 4.00 -3.18
C THR A 53 -17.84 4.48 -3.28
N PRO A 54 -17.53 5.74 -2.89
CA PRO A 54 -16.16 6.24 -2.88
C PRO A 54 -15.21 5.35 -2.06
N THR A 55 -15.60 4.95 -0.85
CA THR A 55 -14.81 4.05 0.00
C THR A 55 -14.48 2.71 -0.69
N GLN A 56 -15.41 2.18 -1.48
CA GLN A 56 -15.19 0.95 -2.25
C GLN A 56 -14.23 1.18 -3.42
N VAL A 57 -14.32 2.33 -4.09
CA VAL A 57 -13.36 2.73 -5.14
C VAL A 57 -11.97 2.85 -4.55
N ASP A 58 -11.83 3.46 -3.38
CA ASP A 58 -10.54 3.63 -2.71
C ASP A 58 -9.94 2.29 -2.31
N GLY A 59 -10.78 1.35 -1.85
CA GLY A 59 -10.42 -0.05 -1.64
C GLY A 59 -9.90 -0.74 -2.90
N MET A 60 -10.56 -0.56 -4.06
CA MET A 60 -10.10 -1.12 -5.34
C MET A 60 -8.76 -0.55 -5.78
N LEU A 61 -8.58 0.77 -5.65
CA LEU A 61 -7.32 1.42 -5.98
C LEU A 61 -6.20 0.97 -5.04
N ARG A 62 -6.51 0.73 -3.76
CA ARG A 62 -5.56 0.17 -2.80
C ARG A 62 -5.14 -1.25 -3.18
N VAL A 63 -6.07 -2.10 -3.61
CA VAL A 63 -5.73 -3.43 -4.14
C VAL A 63 -4.78 -3.34 -5.33
N LEU A 64 -5.06 -2.44 -6.28
CA LEU A 64 -4.20 -2.22 -7.45
C LEU A 64 -2.76 -1.85 -7.06
N ARG A 65 -2.56 -1.06 -6.01
CA ARG A 65 -1.23 -0.64 -5.51
C ARG A 65 -0.53 -1.64 -4.59
N THR A 66 -1.26 -2.63 -4.08
CA THR A 66 -0.75 -3.58 -3.06
C THR A 66 -0.49 -4.96 -3.66
N GLN A 67 -1.12 -5.29 -4.78
CA GLN A 67 -0.80 -6.52 -5.50
C GLN A 67 0.63 -6.49 -6.05
N GLU A 68 1.23 -7.67 -6.20
CA GLU A 68 2.59 -7.80 -6.75
C GLU A 68 2.63 -8.36 -8.17
N LEU A 69 1.50 -8.91 -8.65
CA LEU A 69 1.43 -9.68 -9.90
C LEU A 69 0.58 -9.02 -10.99
N ASP A 70 0.13 -7.77 -10.78
CA ASP A 70 -0.65 -7.00 -11.76
C ASP A 70 -1.94 -7.70 -12.26
N CYS A 71 -2.46 -8.64 -11.48
CA CYS A 71 -3.61 -9.46 -11.83
C CYS A 71 -4.93 -8.70 -11.80
N VAL A 72 -5.10 -7.80 -10.85
CA VAL A 72 -6.23 -6.86 -10.76
C VAL A 72 -5.95 -5.69 -11.67
N ARG A 73 -6.94 -5.29 -12.47
CA ARG A 73 -6.79 -4.28 -13.50
C ARG A 73 -8.01 -3.38 -13.61
N TYR A 74 -7.84 -2.23 -14.23
CA TYR A 74 -8.89 -1.25 -14.49
C TYR A 74 -9.03 -0.98 -15.99
N ALA A 75 -10.20 -1.29 -16.55
CA ALA A 75 -10.52 -1.07 -17.97
C ALA A 75 -11.34 0.20 -18.22
N GLY A 76 -11.75 0.89 -17.17
CA GLY A 76 -12.58 2.09 -17.28
C GLY A 76 -11.82 3.31 -17.81
N ARG A 77 -12.55 4.38 -18.08
CA ARG A 77 -12.02 5.62 -18.68
C ARG A 77 -12.23 6.85 -17.80
N GLU A 78 -12.65 6.65 -16.55
CA GLU A 78 -12.89 7.75 -15.62
C GLU A 78 -11.60 8.56 -15.37
N PRO A 79 -11.55 9.86 -15.72
CA PRO A 79 -10.32 10.64 -15.68
C PRO A 79 -9.67 10.73 -14.31
N GLU A 80 -10.46 10.84 -13.25
CA GLU A 80 -9.94 10.96 -11.88
C GLU A 80 -9.26 9.66 -11.43
N LEU A 81 -9.84 8.49 -11.73
CA LEU A 81 -9.21 7.20 -11.41
C LEU A 81 -7.93 6.98 -12.21
N LEU A 82 -7.92 7.32 -13.50
CA LEU A 82 -6.72 7.23 -14.34
C LEU A 82 -5.60 8.13 -13.82
N LYS A 83 -5.95 9.34 -13.36
CA LYS A 83 -5.01 10.26 -12.74
C LYS A 83 -4.45 9.70 -11.43
N ARG A 84 -5.31 9.23 -10.51
CA ARG A 84 -4.89 8.63 -9.23
C ARG A 84 -3.97 7.43 -9.43
N LEU A 85 -4.27 6.56 -10.40
CA LEU A 85 -3.41 5.43 -10.75
C LEU A 85 -2.09 5.89 -11.36
N SER A 86 -2.10 6.91 -12.21
CA SER A 86 -0.85 7.46 -12.75
C SER A 86 0.02 8.13 -11.68
N GLU A 87 -0.58 8.85 -10.73
CA GLU A 87 0.13 9.47 -9.59
C GLU A 87 0.73 8.41 -8.67
N ALA A 88 0.13 7.23 -8.61
CA ALA A 88 0.65 6.08 -7.85
C ALA A 88 1.69 5.24 -8.63
N GLY A 89 1.97 5.56 -9.90
CA GLY A 89 2.86 4.76 -10.75
C GLY A 89 2.19 3.53 -11.38
N GLU A 90 0.89 3.36 -11.18
CA GLU A 90 0.09 2.19 -11.57
C GLU A 90 -0.54 2.31 -12.96
N SER A 91 -0.03 3.19 -13.81
CA SER A 91 -0.50 3.36 -15.20
C SER A 91 -0.45 2.06 -16.02
N GLY A 92 0.46 1.13 -15.65
CA GLY A 92 0.54 -0.21 -16.25
C GLY A 92 -0.69 -1.09 -16.01
N LEU A 93 -1.47 -0.80 -14.96
CA LEU A 93 -2.67 -1.55 -14.57
C LEU A 93 -3.95 -1.07 -15.28
N CYS A 94 -3.90 0.07 -15.95
CA CYS A 94 -4.99 0.60 -16.74
C CYS A 94 -4.96 0.04 -18.17
N ASP A 95 -6.11 -0.34 -18.72
CA ASP A 95 -6.21 -0.76 -20.14
C ASP A 95 -6.55 0.41 -21.07
N ALA A 96 -7.21 1.45 -20.54
CA ALA A 96 -7.53 2.66 -21.28
C ALA A 96 -6.27 3.45 -21.65
N ARG A 97 -6.30 4.07 -22.83
CA ARG A 97 -5.28 4.99 -23.34
C ARG A 97 -5.95 6.20 -24.03
N PRO A 98 -5.31 7.39 -24.04
CA PRO A 98 -4.10 7.73 -23.28
C PRO A 98 -4.39 7.85 -21.78
N ILE A 99 -3.39 7.58 -20.95
CA ILE A 99 -3.44 7.91 -19.52
C ILE A 99 -2.86 9.31 -19.38
N PRO A 100 -3.53 10.25 -18.68
CA PRO A 100 -2.98 11.56 -18.43
C PRO A 100 -1.60 11.42 -17.77
N PRO A 101 -0.55 12.11 -18.26
CA PRO A 101 0.73 12.10 -17.58
C PRO A 101 0.55 12.74 -16.21
N ALA A 102 0.95 12.02 -15.16
CA ALA A 102 0.94 12.54 -13.80
C ALA A 102 2.32 12.38 -13.15
N THR A 103 2.65 13.33 -12.28
CA THR A 103 3.85 13.24 -11.45
C THR A 103 3.67 12.12 -10.43
N LEU A 104 4.61 11.18 -10.39
CA LEU A 104 4.63 10.12 -9.38
C LEU A 104 4.72 10.74 -7.98
N VAL A 105 3.84 10.29 -7.08
CA VAL A 105 3.79 10.74 -5.68
C VAL A 105 4.30 9.62 -4.77
N GLU A 106 5.62 9.50 -4.65
CA GLU A 106 6.27 8.49 -3.80
C GLU A 106 6.17 8.85 -2.30
N ARG A 107 5.17 8.36 -1.57
CA ARG A 107 5.04 8.55 -0.10
C ARG A 107 5.99 7.63 0.66
N VAL A 108 7.30 7.89 0.61
CA VAL A 108 8.32 6.99 1.21
C VAL A 108 8.80 7.43 2.58
N ARG A 109 8.40 8.63 3.02
CA ARG A 109 8.87 9.25 4.27
C ARG A 109 7.69 9.71 5.10
N VAL A 110 7.64 9.31 6.36
CA VAL A 110 6.66 9.80 7.33
C VAL A 110 7.34 10.26 8.61
N VAL A 111 6.99 11.45 9.06
CA VAL A 111 7.39 11.96 10.36
C VAL A 111 6.26 11.68 11.35
N VAL A 112 6.62 11.10 12.48
CA VAL A 112 5.69 10.79 13.58
C VAL A 112 6.12 11.50 14.84
N GLY A 113 5.15 12.02 15.58
CA GLY A 113 5.38 12.66 16.88
C GLY A 113 4.33 12.25 17.89
N ALA A 114 4.73 12.00 19.14
CA ALA A 114 3.78 11.68 20.20
C ALA A 114 2.96 12.90 20.60
N GLN A 115 1.63 12.73 20.69
CA GLN A 115 0.76 13.73 21.31
C GLN A 115 0.84 13.57 22.83
N GLY A 116 1.11 14.65 23.56
CA GLY A 116 1.13 14.64 25.03
C GLY A 116 2.47 14.32 25.69
N GLY A 117 3.60 14.41 24.97
CA GLY A 117 4.93 14.41 25.57
C GLY A 117 5.50 13.05 26.00
N ALA A 118 4.85 11.93 25.63
CA ALA A 118 5.46 10.61 25.79
C ALA A 118 6.68 10.49 24.86
N GLY A 119 7.84 10.12 25.41
CA GLY A 119 9.05 9.95 24.62
C GLY A 119 8.94 8.78 23.65
N LEU A 120 9.07 9.06 22.35
CA LEU A 120 9.28 8.02 21.34
C LEU A 120 10.76 7.64 21.31
N THR A 121 11.05 6.34 21.35
CA THR A 121 12.42 5.83 21.18
C THR A 121 12.54 5.14 19.83
N VAL A 122 13.66 5.31 19.15
CA VAL A 122 13.92 4.67 17.85
C VAL A 122 13.70 3.16 17.91
N GLU A 123 14.28 2.49 18.91
CA GLU A 123 14.16 1.04 19.05
C GLU A 123 12.72 0.61 19.40
N GLY A 124 12.07 1.30 20.34
CA GLY A 124 10.70 1.01 20.73
C GLY A 124 9.74 1.14 19.56
N GLU A 125 9.92 2.18 18.76
CA GLU A 125 9.09 2.46 17.58
C GLU A 125 9.37 1.50 16.43
N ALA A 126 10.63 1.14 16.17
CA ALA A 126 10.96 0.09 15.20
C ALA A 126 10.32 -1.25 15.59
N ARG A 127 10.34 -1.62 16.89
CA ARG A 127 9.71 -2.85 17.40
C ARG A 127 8.20 -2.82 17.28
N ALA A 128 7.58 -1.69 17.64
CA ALA A 128 6.14 -1.51 17.58
C ALA A 128 5.64 -1.52 16.13
N LEU A 129 6.31 -0.79 15.23
CA LEU A 129 6.00 -0.72 13.81
C LEU A 129 6.13 -2.08 13.14
N ARG A 130 7.27 -2.75 13.32
CA ARG A 130 7.48 -4.11 12.78
C ARG A 130 6.38 -5.07 13.22
N SER A 131 6.08 -5.09 14.52
CA SER A 131 5.06 -5.99 15.08
C SER A 131 3.66 -5.65 14.56
N GLY A 132 3.36 -4.36 14.37
CA GLY A 132 2.12 -3.88 13.79
C GLY A 132 1.95 -4.27 12.33
N LEU A 133 2.99 -4.06 11.51
CA LEU A 133 2.99 -4.44 10.10
C LEU A 133 2.81 -5.96 9.93
N LEU A 134 3.52 -6.77 10.71
CA LEU A 134 3.35 -8.23 10.66
C LEU A 134 1.95 -8.67 11.10
N ARG A 135 1.31 -7.96 12.03
CA ARG A 135 -0.09 -8.23 12.40
C ARG A 135 -1.05 -7.88 11.27
N LEU A 136 -0.84 -6.75 10.58
CA LEU A 136 -1.66 -6.36 9.42
C LEU A 136 -1.52 -7.33 8.25
N LEU A 137 -0.34 -7.94 8.11
CA LEU A 137 -0.04 -8.93 7.07
C LEU A 137 -0.42 -10.37 7.45
N ASP A 138 -0.78 -10.61 8.71
CA ASP A 138 -1.18 -11.90 9.27
C ASP A 138 -0.21 -13.05 8.89
N GLU A 139 -0.71 -14.25 8.57
CA GLU A 139 0.10 -15.43 8.22
C GLU A 139 0.97 -15.25 6.97
N ARG A 140 0.77 -14.19 6.19
CA ARG A 140 1.52 -13.88 4.96
C ARG A 140 2.74 -13.02 5.24
N GLY A 141 2.72 -12.27 6.34
CA GLY A 141 3.80 -11.38 6.75
C GLY A 141 5.05 -12.18 7.12
N ARG A 142 6.19 -11.77 6.56
CA ARG A 142 7.53 -12.19 7.00
C ARG A 142 8.33 -10.94 7.33
N GLY A 143 9.21 -11.02 8.32
CA GLY A 143 10.08 -9.89 8.65
C GLY A 143 11.38 -10.32 9.31
N THR A 144 12.45 -9.58 9.01
CA THR A 144 13.78 -9.83 9.57
C THR A 144 13.86 -9.41 11.04
N GLY A 145 14.99 -9.66 11.71
CA GLY A 145 15.28 -9.00 12.99
C GLY A 145 15.41 -7.48 12.82
N ILE A 146 15.40 -6.77 13.95
CA ILE A 146 15.70 -5.33 13.99
C ILE A 146 17.19 -5.16 14.14
N GLU A 147 17.80 -4.41 13.23
CA GLU A 147 19.20 -4.04 13.25
C GLU A 147 19.32 -2.62 13.81
N LEU A 148 20.08 -2.46 14.90
CA LEU A 148 20.36 -1.15 15.48
C LEU A 148 21.64 -0.59 14.87
N GLY A 149 21.58 0.66 14.43
CA GLY A 149 22.70 1.40 13.88
C GLY A 149 22.92 2.74 14.57
N PRO A 150 24.01 3.46 14.24
CA PRO A 150 24.34 4.75 14.85
C PRO A 150 23.27 5.83 14.63
N SER A 151 22.52 5.74 13.53
CA SER A 151 21.55 6.74 13.09
C SER A 151 20.09 6.30 13.22
N GLY A 152 19.83 5.08 13.67
CA GLY A 152 18.48 4.53 13.62
C GLY A 152 18.38 3.03 13.91
N ALA A 153 17.21 2.49 13.63
CA ALA A 153 16.92 1.08 13.60
C ALA A 153 16.30 0.71 12.25
N SER A 154 16.61 -0.47 11.73
CA SER A 154 16.04 -0.95 10.46
C SER A 154 15.54 -2.39 10.58
N PHE A 155 14.58 -2.73 9.74
CA PHE A 155 14.11 -4.09 9.55
C PHE A 155 13.54 -4.22 8.14
N ARG A 156 13.27 -5.44 7.71
CA ARG A 156 12.61 -5.69 6.42
C ARG A 156 11.32 -6.46 6.61
N VAL A 157 10.33 -6.19 5.77
CA VAL A 157 9.06 -6.92 5.70
C VAL A 157 8.79 -7.41 4.29
N SER A 158 8.13 -8.56 4.18
CA SER A 158 7.71 -9.18 2.91
C SER A 158 6.33 -9.79 3.08
N TRP A 159 5.51 -9.74 2.04
CA TRP A 159 4.20 -10.40 1.99
C TRP A 159 4.01 -11.29 0.75
N PHE A 160 5.08 -11.47 -0.05
CA PHE A 160 5.11 -12.35 -1.22
C PHE A 160 6.56 -12.78 -1.54
N GLU A 161 6.73 -14.05 -1.91
CA GLU A 161 7.96 -14.67 -2.45
C GLU A 161 9.30 -14.25 -1.81
N ALA A 162 9.29 -13.91 -0.51
CA ALA A 162 10.47 -13.39 0.18
C ALA A 162 11.08 -12.13 -0.46
N VAL A 163 10.28 -11.34 -1.18
CA VAL A 163 10.65 -9.99 -1.63
C VAL A 163 10.58 -9.05 -0.43
N PHE A 164 11.74 -8.70 0.13
CA PHE A 164 11.84 -7.93 1.36
C PHE A 164 12.03 -6.44 1.10
N HIS A 165 11.14 -5.62 1.67
CA HIS A 165 11.18 -4.16 1.63
C HIS A 165 11.79 -3.60 2.91
N LEU A 166 12.74 -2.67 2.77
CA LEU A 166 13.42 -2.03 3.89
C LEU A 166 12.50 -1.01 4.55
N VAL A 167 12.48 -1.00 5.88
CA VAL A 167 11.91 0.05 6.72
C VAL A 167 12.98 0.51 7.70
N GLU A 168 13.18 1.83 7.77
CA GLU A 168 14.11 2.47 8.69
C GLU A 168 13.37 3.44 9.61
N VAL A 169 13.75 3.46 10.88
CA VAL A 169 13.25 4.38 11.89
C VAL A 169 14.44 5.17 12.44
N ARG A 170 14.33 6.50 12.45
CA ARG A 170 15.42 7.41 12.83
C ARG A 170 14.89 8.52 13.73
N ALA A 171 15.75 9.07 14.59
CA ALA A 171 15.41 10.29 15.31
C ALA A 171 15.42 11.48 14.33
N LEU A 172 14.43 12.37 14.42
CA LEU A 172 14.36 13.55 13.55
C LEU A 172 15.02 14.75 14.23
N GLY A 173 16.30 14.95 13.97
CA GLY A 173 17.11 16.02 14.58
C GLY A 173 17.20 15.88 16.10
N ASP A 174 17.35 17.01 16.79
CA ASP A 174 17.41 17.05 18.27
C ASP A 174 16.03 17.17 18.94
N ALA A 175 14.95 17.11 18.15
CA ALA A 175 13.59 17.29 18.67
C ALA A 175 13.14 16.04 19.44
N GLU A 176 13.04 16.15 20.77
CA GLU A 176 12.50 15.09 21.61
C GLU A 176 11.11 14.65 21.11
N GLY A 177 10.94 13.33 20.97
CA GLY A 177 9.65 12.73 20.66
C GLY A 177 9.22 12.80 19.18
N LYS A 178 10.08 13.21 18.25
CA LYS A 178 9.84 13.09 16.81
C LYS A 178 10.74 12.05 16.16
N LEU A 179 10.13 11.13 15.43
CA LEU A 179 10.84 10.14 14.63
C LEU A 179 10.49 10.28 13.16
N GLU A 180 11.44 9.87 12.34
CA GLU A 180 11.28 9.69 10.92
C GLU A 180 11.21 8.19 10.62
N VAL A 181 10.25 7.79 9.79
CA VAL A 181 10.18 6.45 9.21
C VAL A 181 10.37 6.58 7.70
N LEU A 182 11.32 5.83 7.17
CA LEU A 182 11.63 5.72 5.75
C LEU A 182 11.36 4.29 5.29
N HIS A 183 10.96 4.10 4.03
CA HIS A 183 10.93 2.77 3.45
C HIS A 183 11.37 2.71 1.98
N GLU A 184 11.89 1.55 1.59
CA GLU A 184 12.17 1.18 0.21
C GLU A 184 11.21 0.07 -0.20
N GLY A 185 10.02 0.46 -0.64
CA GLY A 185 8.99 -0.47 -1.04
C GLY A 185 7.92 0.20 -1.90
N PRO A 186 6.96 -0.59 -2.40
CA PRO A 186 5.86 -0.07 -3.21
C PRO A 186 4.95 0.84 -2.36
N VAL A 187 4.05 1.56 -3.03
CA VAL A 187 3.04 2.42 -2.37
C VAL A 187 2.16 1.62 -1.41
N GLY A 188 1.94 0.32 -1.67
CA GLY A 188 1.27 -0.58 -0.72
C GLY A 188 1.95 -0.64 0.66
N LEU A 189 3.28 -0.52 0.75
CA LEU A 189 3.97 -0.43 2.04
C LEU A 189 3.68 0.89 2.76
N SER A 190 3.59 2.00 2.02
CA SER A 190 3.18 3.29 2.58
C SER A 190 1.78 3.21 3.20
N ASP A 191 0.85 2.53 2.52
CA ASP A 191 -0.53 2.33 3.00
C ASP A 191 -0.56 1.45 4.27
N LEU A 192 0.26 0.38 4.34
CA LEU A 192 0.38 -0.45 5.55
C LEU A 192 0.96 0.32 6.75
N ILE A 193 1.97 1.16 6.51
CA ILE A 193 2.55 2.01 7.55
C ILE A 193 1.52 3.06 8.02
N ASP A 194 0.79 3.70 7.11
CA ASP A 194 -0.23 4.70 7.45
C ASP A 194 -1.36 4.09 8.29
N ASP A 195 -1.87 2.91 7.90
CA ASP A 195 -2.88 2.18 8.65
C ASP A 195 -2.44 1.87 10.08
N TYR A 196 -1.22 1.33 10.23
CA TYR A 196 -0.67 1.04 11.55
C TYR A 196 -0.57 2.29 12.41
N LEU A 197 -0.01 3.37 11.88
CA LEU A 197 0.20 4.62 12.60
C LEU A 197 -1.13 5.26 13.02
N ARG A 198 -2.14 5.24 12.15
CA ARG A 198 -3.48 5.75 12.45
C ARG A 198 -4.20 4.89 13.49
N ALA A 199 -4.13 3.57 13.36
CA ALA A 199 -4.78 2.64 14.29
C ALA A 199 -4.22 2.76 15.72
N ARG A 200 -2.95 3.14 15.85
CA ARG A 200 -2.33 3.38 17.15
C ARG A 200 -2.90 4.61 17.88
N GLY A 201 -3.32 5.63 17.13
CA GLY A 201 -3.79 6.90 17.69
C GLY A 201 -2.70 7.67 18.46
N GLY A 202 -3.02 8.89 18.89
CA GLY A 202 -2.11 9.69 19.74
C GLY A 202 -0.80 10.12 19.06
N LEU A 203 -0.74 10.08 17.73
CA LEU A 203 0.43 10.49 16.94
C LEU A 203 0.06 11.63 15.98
N SER A 204 0.94 12.61 15.83
CA SER A 204 0.96 13.47 14.64
C SER A 204 1.66 12.71 13.52
N ILE A 205 1.08 12.71 12.31
CA ILE A 205 1.58 11.93 11.17
C ILE A 205 1.71 12.88 9.97
N GLU A 206 2.92 13.03 9.44
CA GLU A 206 3.23 13.90 8.31
C GLU A 206 3.99 13.14 7.22
N TRP A 207 3.32 12.88 6.09
CA TRP A 207 3.95 12.22 4.95
C TRP A 207 4.65 13.23 4.03
N THR A 208 5.80 12.84 3.50
CA THR A 208 6.54 13.59 2.49
C THR A 208 7.04 12.67 1.38
N THR A 209 7.31 13.26 0.22
CA THR A 209 7.90 12.52 -0.88
C THR A 209 9.39 12.30 -0.68
N ARG A 210 10.02 11.40 -1.46
CA ARG A 210 11.48 11.24 -1.46
C ARG A 210 12.23 12.54 -1.74
N SER A 211 11.67 13.45 -2.53
CA SER A 211 12.24 14.76 -2.86
C SER A 211 11.97 15.83 -1.79
N GLY A 212 11.32 15.50 -0.69
CA GLY A 212 11.07 16.42 0.42
C GLY A 212 9.93 17.41 0.19
N SER A 213 9.20 17.31 -0.93
CA SER A 213 7.95 18.06 -1.07
C SER A 213 6.92 17.52 -0.10
N HIS A 214 6.21 18.42 0.58
CA HIS A 214 4.98 18.07 1.29
C HIS A 214 4.00 17.54 0.25
N GLY A 215 3.94 16.21 0.10
CA GLY A 215 2.80 15.60 -0.53
C GLY A 215 1.62 16.05 0.32
N ALA A 216 0.77 16.95 -0.20
CA ALA A 216 -0.49 17.26 0.45
C ALA A 216 -1.10 15.92 0.88
N ALA A 217 -1.54 15.82 2.13
CA ALA A 217 -2.28 14.68 2.62
C ALA A 217 -3.58 14.60 1.80
N ARG A 218 -3.50 14.08 0.58
CA ARG A 218 -4.66 13.74 -0.19
C ARG A 218 -5.16 12.46 0.47
N PRO A 219 -6.34 12.49 1.10
CA PRO A 219 -7.00 11.26 1.46
C PRO A 219 -7.27 10.59 0.11
N TRP A 220 -6.57 9.51 -0.19
CA TRP A 220 -6.95 8.68 -1.30
C TRP A 220 -8.16 7.90 -0.88
#